data_AF-A0A0P4WD49-F1
#
_entry.id   AF-A0A0P4WD49-F1
#
_cell.length_a   1.000
_cell.length_b   1.000
_cell.length_c   1.000
_cell.angle_alpha   90.00
_cell.angle_beta   90.00
_cell.angle_gamma   90.00
#
_symmetry.space_group_name_H-M   'P 1'
#
loop_
_entity.id
_entity.type
_entity.pdbx_description
1 polymer ?
#
loop_
_entity_poly.entity_id
_entity_poly.type
_entity_poly.pdbx_seq_one_letter_code
_entity_poly.pdbx_strand_id
1 'polypeptide(L)'
;MAKSLRSKWVRKCKQEKRVRYHKKELASLIKLVEKANKNDVVVKDAAEVVREKAQKIQPAEPAGENSMETTSSGTTDEPVPTLRTLIKKTGTAPKWLHPRRLKKSKTLMKKKSKTSTRKDKFLG
;
A
#
# COMPACT_ATOMS: atom_id res chain seq x y z
N MET A 1 8.23 -27.98 23.19
CA MET A 1 7.41 -26.76 23.32
C MET A 1 8.24 -25.53 23.01
N ALA A 2 7.76 -24.62 22.15
CA ALA A 2 8.44 -23.35 21.92
C ALA A 2 8.30 -22.44 23.14
N LYS A 3 9.33 -21.62 23.42
CA LYS A 3 9.27 -20.63 24.50
C LYS A 3 8.32 -19.50 24.11
N SER A 4 7.51 -19.04 25.06
CA SER A 4 6.66 -17.85 24.88
C SER A 4 7.50 -16.61 24.54
N LEU A 5 6.99 -15.73 23.68
CA LEU A 5 7.61 -14.46 23.32
C LEU A 5 7.92 -13.58 24.53
N ARG A 6 7.06 -13.65 25.56
CA ARG A 6 7.18 -12.88 26.79
C ARG A 6 8.01 -13.56 27.87
N SER A 7 8.53 -14.76 27.59
CA SER A 7 9.40 -15.46 28.55
C SER A 7 10.62 -14.61 28.89
N LYS A 8 11.04 -14.66 30.17
CA LYS A 8 12.19 -13.88 30.67
C LYS A 8 13.45 -14.17 29.86
N TRP A 9 13.66 -15.44 29.50
CA TRP A 9 14.79 -15.88 28.66
C TRP A 9 14.83 -15.17 27.30
N VAL A 10 13.73 -15.21 26.53
CA VAL A 10 13.69 -14.61 25.18
C VAL A 10 13.85 -13.09 25.26
N ARG A 11 13.29 -12.44 26.27
CA ARG A 11 13.44 -11.00 26.49
C ARG A 11 14.88 -10.62 26.84
N LYS A 12 15.54 -11.39 27.72
CA LYS A 12 16.94 -11.18 28.10
C LYS A 12 17.86 -11.26 26.88
N CYS A 13 17.78 -12.34 26.11
CA CYS A 13 18.59 -12.48 24.89
C CYS A 13 18.32 -11.38 23.85
N LYS A 14 17.07 -10.90 23.72
CA LYS A 14 16.76 -9.75 22.85
C LYS A 14 17.46 -8.48 23.33
N GLN A 15 17.48 -8.23 24.65
CA GLN A 15 18.13 -7.05 25.20
C GLN A 15 19.65 -7.10 24.98
N GLU A 16 20.28 -8.25 25.20
CA GLU A 16 21.70 -8.47 24.90
C GLU A 16 22.00 -8.24 23.42
N LYS A 17 21.14 -8.71 22.50
CA LYS A 17 21.29 -8.44 21.06
C LYS A 17 21.16 -6.94 20.72
N ARG A 18 20.23 -6.21 21.33
CA ARG A 18 20.13 -4.75 21.14
C ARG A 18 21.42 -4.07 21.54
N VAL A 19 21.99 -4.42 22.70
CA VAL A 19 23.29 -3.88 23.13
C VAL A 19 24.43 -4.34 22.21
N ARG A 20 24.39 -5.55 21.66
CA ARG A 20 25.42 -6.01 20.72
C ARG A 20 25.40 -5.24 19.40
N TYR A 21 24.22 -4.96 18.85
CA TYR A 21 24.07 -4.42 17.50
C TYR A 21 23.74 -2.92 17.44
N HIS A 22 23.38 -2.27 18.56
CA HIS A 22 22.93 -0.87 18.57
C HIS A 22 23.86 0.07 17.81
N LYS A 23 25.18 0.05 18.07
CA LYS A 23 26.12 0.99 17.43
C LYS A 23 26.14 0.83 15.91
N LYS A 24 26.12 -0.42 15.42
CA LYS A 24 26.19 -0.74 13.98
C LYS A 24 24.89 -0.39 13.27
N GLU A 25 23.76 -0.67 13.92
CA GLU A 25 22.43 -0.34 13.40
C GLU A 25 22.22 1.18 13.37
N LEU A 26 22.57 1.89 14.45
CA LEU A 26 22.46 3.34 14.54
C LEU A 26 23.34 4.02 13.48
N ALA A 27 24.59 3.60 13.31
CA ALA A 27 25.47 4.13 12.27
C ALA A 27 24.90 3.91 10.86
N SER A 28 24.28 2.74 10.61
CA SER A 28 23.63 2.46 9.32
C SER A 28 22.40 3.34 9.09
N LEU A 29 21.61 3.58 10.13
CA LEU A 29 20.44 4.46 10.08
C LEU A 29 20.82 5.92 9.85
N ILE A 30 21.84 6.44 10.54
CA ILE A 30 22.36 7.79 10.31
C ILE A 30 22.80 7.94 8.85
N LYS A 31 23.59 6.99 8.33
CA LYS A 31 24.02 7.01 6.92
C LYS A 31 22.86 6.99 5.94
N LEU A 32 21.78 6.28 6.26
CA LEU A 32 20.58 6.25 5.41
C LEU A 32 19.89 7.61 5.42
N VAL A 33 19.72 8.23 6.59
CA VAL A 33 19.15 9.58 6.72
C VAL A 33 20.00 10.62 6.00
N GLU A 34 21.32 10.59 6.17
CA GLU A 34 22.23 11.50 5.46
C GLU A 34 22.15 11.34 3.95
N LYS A 35 22.06 10.10 3.44
CA LYS A 35 21.88 9.83 2.02
C LYS A 35 20.53 10.32 1.51
N ALA A 36 19.45 10.09 2.27
CA ALA A 36 18.13 10.59 1.93
C ALA A 36 18.12 12.12 1.83
N ASN A 37 18.69 12.81 2.82
CA ASN A 37 18.79 14.28 2.82
C ASN A 37 19.62 14.80 1.63
N LYS A 38 20.74 14.15 1.29
CA LYS A 38 21.56 14.52 0.11
C LYS A 38 20.79 14.29 -1.19
N ASN A 39 20.09 13.16 -1.31
CA ASN A 39 19.30 12.85 -2.49
C ASN A 39 18.10 13.78 -2.63
N ASP A 40 17.45 14.18 -1.52
CA ASP A 40 16.36 15.15 -1.55
C ASP A 40 16.83 16.53 -2.02
N VAL A 41 18.04 16.95 -1.66
CA VAL A 41 18.65 18.18 -2.20
C VAL A 41 18.92 18.02 -3.69
N VAL A 42 19.55 16.92 -4.12
CA VAL A 42 19.84 16.67 -5.54
C VAL A 42 18.57 16.56 -6.39
N VAL A 43 17.50 15.95 -5.87
CA VAL A 43 16.21 15.84 -6.56
C VAL A 43 15.52 17.20 -6.63
N LYS A 44 15.63 18.05 -5.61
CA LYS A 44 15.11 19.43 -5.64
C LYS A 44 15.84 20.28 -6.68
N ASP A 45 17.17 20.24 -6.69
CA ASP A 45 17.99 20.99 -7.65
C ASP A 45 17.70 20.51 -9.09
N ALA A 46 17.59 19.20 -9.30
CA ALA A 46 17.21 18.64 -10.59
C ALA A 46 15.76 19.01 -11.00
N ALA A 47 14.82 19.04 -10.04
CA ALA A 47 13.45 19.44 -10.29
C ALA A 47 13.33 20.94 -10.65
N GLU A 48 14.15 21.81 -10.06
CA GLU A 48 14.21 23.23 -10.42
C GLU A 48 14.75 23.42 -11.85
N VAL A 49 15.85 22.77 -12.20
CA VAL A 49 16.40 22.80 -13.57
C VAL A 49 15.42 22.23 -14.60
N VAL A 50 14.67 21.19 -14.25
CA VAL A 50 13.62 20.62 -15.12
C VAL A 50 12.42 21.57 -15.23
N ARG A 51 12.00 22.23 -14.14
CA ARG A 51 10.91 23.23 -14.15
C ARG A 51 11.28 24.45 -15.01
N GLU A 52 12.50 24.95 -14.92
CA GLU A 52 12.98 26.06 -15.76
C GLU A 52 13.03 25.70 -17.25
N LYS A 53 13.39 24.46 -17.58
CA LYS A 53 13.33 23.96 -18.96
C LYS A 53 11.90 23.73 -19.44
N ALA A 54 11.01 23.26 -18.57
CA ALA A 54 9.59 23.06 -18.88
C ALA A 54 8.87 24.39 -19.12
N GLN A 55 9.22 25.46 -18.41
CA GLN A 55 8.63 26.79 -18.62
C GLN A 55 9.01 27.45 -19.97
N LYS A 56 10.10 27.00 -20.62
CA LYS A 56 10.50 27.45 -21.96
C LYS A 56 9.80 26.71 -23.10
N ILE A 57 9.04 25.66 -22.80
CA ILE A 57 8.30 24.86 -23.78
C ILE A 57 6.81 25.17 -23.58
N GLN A 58 6.18 25.82 -24.56
CA GLN A 58 4.74 26.10 -24.56
C GLN A 58 3.91 24.78 -24.49
N PRO A 59 2.65 24.84 -24.00
CA PRO A 59 2.01 23.69 -23.36
C PRO A 59 1.53 22.67 -24.39
N ALA A 60 1.95 21.42 -24.20
CA ALA A 60 1.26 20.25 -24.72
C ALA A 60 0.56 19.55 -23.54
N GLU A 61 -0.75 19.36 -23.68
CA GLU A 61 -1.66 18.63 -22.79
C GLU A 61 -1.17 17.18 -22.48
N PRO A 62 -1.68 16.57 -21.39
CA PRO A 62 -0.84 16.02 -20.32
C PRO A 62 -0.48 14.53 -20.49
N ALA A 63 0.79 14.21 -20.27
CA ALA A 63 1.23 12.84 -20.03
C ALA A 63 1.13 12.52 -18.53
N GLY A 64 0.15 11.70 -18.18
CA GLY A 64 -0.22 11.30 -16.83
C GLY A 64 0.96 10.94 -15.93
N GLU A 65 1.14 11.75 -14.91
CA GLU A 65 2.10 11.59 -13.84
C GLU A 65 1.68 10.42 -12.94
N ASN A 66 2.63 9.51 -12.67
CA ASN A 66 2.47 8.41 -11.72
C ASN A 66 2.32 8.98 -10.31
N SER A 67 1.09 9.33 -9.93
CA SER A 67 0.73 9.68 -8.56
C SER A 67 0.69 8.41 -7.71
N MET A 68 1.63 8.31 -6.77
CA MET A 68 1.60 7.33 -5.69
C MET A 68 0.52 7.78 -4.69
N GLU A 69 -0.74 7.41 -4.96
CA GLU A 69 -1.86 7.72 -4.07
C GLU A 69 -1.82 6.86 -2.79
N THR A 70 -1.50 7.55 -1.70
CA THR A 70 -1.85 7.18 -0.33
C THR A 70 -3.38 7.23 -0.21
N THR A 71 -4.03 6.06 -0.20
CA THR A 71 -5.49 5.99 0.03
C THR A 71 -5.82 6.12 1.52
N SER A 72 -5.74 7.35 2.02
CA SER A 72 -6.64 7.82 3.09
C SER A 72 -7.49 8.95 2.52
N SER A 73 -8.76 8.63 2.22
CA SER A 73 -9.87 9.56 2.02
C SER A 73 -9.54 10.93 1.40
N GLY A 74 -9.66 11.05 0.08
CA GLY A 74 -9.60 12.34 -0.59
C GLY A 74 -10.12 12.26 -2.01
N THR A 75 -11.39 12.64 -2.18
CA THR A 75 -11.96 13.34 -3.35
C THR A 75 -11.24 13.18 -4.71
N THR A 76 -11.57 12.11 -5.42
CA THR A 76 -11.65 12.07 -6.89
C THR A 76 -12.89 11.23 -7.23
N ASP A 77 -13.68 11.65 -8.22
CA ASP A 77 -15.01 11.06 -8.56
C ASP A 77 -14.95 9.60 -9.06
N GLU A 78 -13.80 8.95 -8.99
CA GLU A 78 -13.64 7.55 -9.39
C GLU A 78 -13.84 6.61 -8.19
N PRO A 79 -14.87 5.74 -8.21
CA PRO A 79 -15.14 4.86 -7.10
C PRO A 79 -13.99 3.85 -6.92
N VAL A 80 -13.38 3.85 -5.73
CA VAL A 80 -12.33 2.90 -5.32
C VAL A 80 -12.71 1.50 -5.81
N PRO A 81 -11.88 0.86 -6.66
CA PRO A 81 -12.29 -0.34 -7.37
C PRO A 81 -12.52 -1.49 -6.38
N THR A 82 -13.79 -1.84 -6.20
CA THR A 82 -14.17 -2.97 -5.36
C THR A 82 -13.58 -4.28 -5.89
N LEU A 83 -13.43 -5.28 -5.03
CA LEU A 83 -12.98 -6.62 -5.44
C LEU A 83 -13.77 -7.20 -6.63
N ARG A 84 -15.05 -6.82 -6.75
CA ARG A 84 -15.92 -7.25 -7.84
C ARG A 84 -15.53 -6.60 -9.17
N THR A 85 -15.17 -5.32 -9.18
CA THR A 85 -14.77 -4.61 -10.41
C THR A 85 -13.38 -5.03 -10.86
N LEU A 86 -12.46 -5.26 -9.91
CA LEU A 86 -11.12 -5.79 -10.22
C LEU A 86 -11.20 -7.16 -10.90
N ILE A 87 -11.96 -8.10 -10.33
CA ILE A 87 -12.11 -9.45 -10.90
C ILE A 87 -12.80 -9.41 -12.27
N LYS A 88 -13.74 -8.49 -12.50
CA LYS A 88 -14.41 -8.34 -13.81
C LYS A 88 -13.47 -7.84 -14.90
N LYS A 89 -12.50 -6.98 -14.57
CA LYS A 89 -11.54 -6.41 -15.54
C LYS A 89 -10.42 -7.39 -15.90
N THR A 90 -9.87 -8.11 -14.91
CA THR A 90 -8.67 -8.95 -15.11
C THR A 90 -8.94 -10.46 -15.09
N GLY A 91 -10.17 -10.88 -14.80
CA GLY A 91 -10.55 -12.30 -14.64
C GLY A 91 -9.99 -12.97 -13.38
N THR A 92 -9.02 -12.35 -12.70
CA THR A 92 -8.28 -12.94 -11.57
C THR A 92 -8.22 -11.99 -10.38
N ALA A 93 -8.32 -12.54 -9.17
CA ALA A 93 -8.13 -11.76 -7.95
C ALA A 93 -6.68 -11.26 -7.80
N PRO A 94 -6.45 -10.07 -7.24
CA PRO A 94 -5.10 -9.57 -7.02
C PRO A 94 -4.27 -10.50 -6.12
N LYS A 95 -2.99 -10.72 -6.47
CA LYS A 95 -2.07 -11.62 -5.75
C LYS A 95 -1.80 -11.21 -4.29
N TRP A 96 -1.87 -9.91 -3.99
CA TRP A 96 -1.74 -9.36 -2.64
C TRP A 96 -2.97 -9.61 -1.76
N LEU A 97 -4.08 -10.07 -2.34
CA LEU A 97 -5.30 -10.30 -1.59
C LEU A 97 -5.31 -11.70 -0.97
N HIS A 98 -5.34 -11.73 0.37
CA HIS A 98 -5.33 -12.98 1.13
C HIS A 98 -6.51 -13.92 0.77
N PRO A 99 -6.29 -15.24 0.59
CA PRO A 99 -7.32 -16.18 0.13
C PRO A 99 -8.55 -16.27 1.03
N ARG A 100 -8.39 -16.05 2.35
CA ARG A 100 -9.52 -15.99 3.29
C ARG A 100 -10.47 -14.82 3.02
N ARG A 101 -9.95 -13.66 2.60
CA ARG A 101 -10.77 -12.49 2.25
C ARG A 101 -11.55 -12.77 0.96
N LEU A 102 -10.93 -13.45 0.00
CA LEU A 102 -11.59 -13.94 -1.22
C LEU A 102 -12.74 -14.92 -0.93
N LYS A 103 -12.52 -15.89 -0.03
CA LYS A 103 -13.59 -16.82 0.35
C LYS A 103 -14.77 -16.08 1.00
N LYS A 104 -14.50 -15.14 1.92
CA LYS A 104 -15.53 -14.31 2.57
C LYS A 104 -16.31 -13.44 1.57
N SER A 105 -15.64 -12.77 0.64
CA SER A 105 -16.33 -11.94 -0.35
C SER A 105 -17.22 -12.80 -1.26
N LYS A 106 -16.74 -13.96 -1.73
CA LYS A 106 -17.53 -14.91 -2.52
C LYS A 106 -18.77 -15.43 -1.76
N THR A 107 -18.65 -15.76 -0.47
CA THR A 107 -19.83 -16.21 0.30
C THR A 107 -20.85 -15.09 0.51
N LEU A 108 -20.40 -13.85 0.78
CA LEU A 108 -21.29 -12.70 0.90
C LEU A 108 -22.00 -12.38 -0.43
N MET A 109 -21.31 -12.49 -1.57
CA MET A 109 -21.92 -12.31 -2.89
C MET A 109 -23.03 -13.34 -3.16
N LYS A 110 -22.77 -14.62 -2.85
CA LYS A 110 -23.76 -15.71 -3.01
C LYS A 110 -24.97 -15.55 -2.09
N LYS A 111 -24.81 -14.99 -0.90
CA LYS A 111 -25.93 -14.71 0.01
C LYS A 111 -26.82 -13.60 -0.55
N LYS A 112 -26.22 -12.50 -1.04
CA LYS A 112 -26.96 -11.36 -1.63
C LYS A 112 -27.79 -11.76 -2.85
N SER A 113 -27.27 -12.63 -3.73
CA SER A 113 -28.04 -13.08 -4.89
C SER A 113 -29.24 -13.94 -4.52
N LYS A 114 -29.12 -14.80 -3.50
CA LYS A 114 -30.23 -15.65 -3.01
C LYS A 114 -31.34 -14.86 -2.33
N THR A 115 -31.03 -13.74 -1.69
CA THR A 115 -32.04 -12.85 -1.10
C THR A 115 -32.79 -12.03 -2.14
N SER A 116 -32.15 -11.69 -3.28
CA SER A 116 -32.83 -11.00 -4.38
C SER A 116 -33.91 -11.89 -5.00
N THR A 117 -33.57 -13.14 -5.31
CA THR A 117 -34.50 -14.09 -5.97
C THR A 117 -35.61 -14.61 -5.06
N ARG A 118 -35.57 -14.35 -3.75
CA ARG A 118 -36.67 -14.66 -2.83
C ARG A 118 -37.76 -13.58 -2.82
N LYS A 119 -37.44 -12.33 -3.18
CA LYS A 119 -38.43 -11.25 -3.22
C LYS A 119 -39.35 -11.35 -4.43
N ASP A 120 -38.82 -11.81 -5.58
CA ASP A 120 -39.61 -12.01 -6.80
C ASP A 120 -40.60 -13.19 -6.71
N LYS A 121 -40.43 -14.11 -5.75
CA LYS A 121 -41.34 -15.26 -5.57
C LYS A 121 -42.52 -14.99 -4.63
N PHE A 122 -42.61 -13.80 -4.05
CA PHE A 122 -43.67 -13.43 -3.10
C PHE A 122 -44.64 -12.38 -3.68
N LEU A 123 -44.45 -11.99 -4.95
CA LEU A 123 -45.27 -11.01 -5.68
C LEU A 123 -45.93 -11.61 -6.94
N GLY A 124 -46.05 -12.94 -7.00
CA GLY A 124 -46.76 -13.67 -8.05
C GLY A 124 -47.83 -14.56 -7.45
#